data_AF-A0A5N5GY45-F1
#
_entry.id   AF-A0A5N5GY45-F1
#
_cell.length_a   1.000
_cell.length_b   1.000
_cell.length_c   1.000
_cell.angle_alpha   90.00
_cell.angle_beta   90.00
_cell.angle_gamma   90.00
#
_symmetry.space_group_name_H-M   'P 1'
#
loop_
_entity.id
_entity.type
_entity.pdbx_description
1 polymer ?
#
loop_
_entity_poly.entity_id
_entity_poly.type
_entity_poly.pdbx_seq_one_letter_code
_entity_poly.pdbx_strand_id
1 'polypeptide(L)'
;MTSPLGSPPPGPVVSMKWACLLARDLNRFNIELCLMIWWVIWIARNEKLWNGKILKPDVSTTSAISWWHDFQKTNSSSPRLRPNLSTLKWWKLPLGMFKVNVYGASETQQSQCCNS
;
A
#
# COMPACT_ATOMS: atom_id res chain seq x y z
N MET A 1 -5.48 6.56 -33.24
CA MET A 1 -5.87 7.23 -31.99
C MET A 1 -5.06 6.58 -30.86
N THR A 2 -3.97 7.21 -30.45
CA THR A 2 -3.01 6.70 -29.45
C THR A 2 -3.37 7.27 -28.07
N SER A 3 -3.53 6.41 -27.07
CA SER A 3 -3.75 6.80 -25.68
C SER A 3 -2.68 7.80 -25.20
N PRO A 4 -3.04 8.87 -24.49
CA PRO A 4 -2.08 9.91 -24.06
C PRO A 4 -1.11 9.45 -22.97
N LEU A 5 -1.38 8.30 -22.32
CA LEU A 5 -0.43 7.65 -21.42
C LEU A 5 0.42 6.66 -22.22
N GLY A 6 1.63 7.10 -22.58
CA GLY A 6 2.63 6.24 -23.20
C GLY A 6 2.85 4.96 -22.41
N SER A 7 3.02 3.85 -23.12
CA SER A 7 3.31 2.54 -22.51
C SER A 7 4.54 2.63 -21.60
N PRO A 8 4.55 1.92 -20.45
CA PRO A 8 5.72 1.87 -19.61
C PRO A 8 6.90 1.27 -20.39
N PRO A 9 8.14 1.75 -20.16
CA PRO A 9 9.31 1.24 -20.84
C PRO A 9 9.49 -0.27 -20.56
N PRO A 10 9.90 -1.08 -21.54
CA PRO A 10 10.13 -2.50 -21.35
C PRO A 10 11.33 -2.71 -20.44
N GLY A 11 11.07 -3.11 -19.20
CA GLY A 11 12.11 -3.44 -18.21
C GLY A 11 11.50 -3.68 -16.83
N PRO A 12 12.14 -4.49 -15.96
CA PRO A 12 11.61 -4.86 -14.64
C PRO A 12 11.57 -3.71 -13.62
N VAL A 13 11.95 -2.50 -14.04
CA VAL A 13 12.02 -1.32 -13.19
C VAL A 13 11.08 -0.29 -13.78
N VAL A 14 9.95 -0.08 -13.11
CA VAL A 14 9.24 1.20 -13.21
C VAL A 14 10.26 2.26 -12.80
N SER A 15 10.96 2.85 -13.77
CA SER A 15 12.02 3.80 -13.45
C SER A 15 11.38 4.96 -12.69
N MET A 16 11.99 5.41 -11.59
CA MET A 16 11.49 6.57 -10.83
C MET A 16 11.25 7.77 -11.74
N LYS A 17 12.01 7.90 -12.84
CA LYS A 17 11.79 8.91 -13.88
C LYS A 17 10.39 8.83 -14.50
N TRP A 18 9.90 7.63 -14.80
CA TRP A 18 8.54 7.44 -15.32
C TRP A 18 7.48 7.80 -14.28
N ALA A 19 7.67 7.41 -13.03
CA ALA A 19 6.76 7.81 -11.95
C ALA A 19 6.72 9.33 -11.75
N CYS A 20 7.87 10.02 -11.85
CA CYS A 20 7.93 11.48 -11.82
C CYS A 20 7.23 12.13 -13.02
N LEU A 21 7.33 11.54 -14.22
CA LEU A 21 6.62 12.03 -15.41
C LEU A 21 5.10 11.89 -15.24
N LEU A 22 4.62 10.74 -14.75
CA LEU A 22 3.21 10.59 -14.38
C LEU A 22 2.79 11.62 -13.32
N ALA A 23 3.58 11.80 -12.27
CA ALA A 23 3.24 12.75 -11.21
C ALA A 23 3.18 14.22 -11.69
N ARG A 24 3.91 14.56 -12.76
CA ARG A 24 3.88 15.90 -13.35
C ARG A 24 2.63 16.13 -14.21
N ASP A 25 2.25 15.13 -14.98
CA ASP A 25 1.25 15.29 -16.04
C ASP A 25 -0.18 14.89 -15.60
N LEU A 26 -0.31 14.18 -14.46
CA LEU A 26 -1.60 13.77 -13.92
C LEU A 26 -2.10 14.69 -12.80
N ASN A 27 -3.42 14.85 -12.72
CA ASN A 27 -4.04 15.51 -11.58
C ASN A 27 -3.88 14.66 -10.30
N ARG A 28 -4.06 15.33 -9.15
CA ARG A 28 -3.92 14.71 -7.82
C ARG A 28 -4.71 13.39 -7.68
N PHE A 29 -5.96 13.39 -8.11
CA PHE A 29 -6.86 12.24 -8.06
C PHE A 29 -6.27 11.02 -8.79
N ASN A 30 -5.76 11.24 -10.00
CA ASN A 30 -5.21 10.17 -10.82
C ASN A 30 -3.89 9.66 -10.25
N ILE A 31 -3.06 10.52 -9.66
CA ILE A 31 -1.82 10.11 -8.97
C ILE A 31 -2.16 9.23 -7.76
N GLU A 32 -3.15 9.62 -6.97
CA GLU A 32 -3.61 8.83 -5.82
C GLU A 32 -4.11 7.45 -6.25
N LEU A 33 -4.86 7.37 -7.36
CA LEU A 33 -5.31 6.10 -7.93
C LEU A 33 -4.13 5.26 -8.46
N CYS A 34 -3.17 5.87 -9.17
CA CYS A 34 -1.95 5.18 -9.63
C CYS A 34 -1.13 4.60 -8.47
N LEU A 35 -1.00 5.35 -7.37
CA LEU A 35 -0.31 4.87 -6.16
C LEU A 35 -1.03 3.67 -5.54
N MET A 36 -2.36 3.67 -5.49
CA MET A 36 -3.14 2.54 -4.98
C MET A 36 -3.01 1.30 -5.86
N ILE A 37 -2.96 1.47 -7.18
CA ILE A 37 -2.71 0.37 -8.12
C ILE A 37 -1.30 -0.19 -7.93
N TRP A 38 -0.26 0.65 -7.86
CA TRP A 38 1.10 0.19 -7.61
C TRP A 38 1.24 -0.53 -6.27
N TRP A 39 0.56 -0.02 -5.23
CA TRP A 39 0.53 -0.64 -3.92
C TRP A 39 -0.04 -2.06 -3.97
N VAL A 40 -1.17 -2.26 -4.67
CA VAL A 40 -1.74 -3.60 -4.84
C VAL A 40 -0.84 -4.51 -5.68
N ILE A 41 -0.21 -4.01 -6.74
CA ILE A 41 0.76 -4.80 -7.53
C ILE A 41 1.92 -5.26 -6.64
N TRP A 42 2.41 -4.38 -5.76
CA TRP A 42 3.44 -4.70 -4.79
C TRP A 42 2.98 -5.78 -3.80
N ILE A 43 1.74 -5.70 -3.28
CA ILE A 43 1.16 -6.74 -2.42
C ILE A 43 1.06 -8.06 -3.17
N ALA A 44 0.47 -8.08 -4.38
CA ALA A 44 0.30 -9.30 -5.16
C ALA A 44 1.64 -9.98 -5.48
N ARG A 45 2.68 -9.18 -5.77
CA ARG A 45 4.04 -9.68 -5.97
C ARG A 45 4.60 -10.31 -4.70
N ASN A 46 4.40 -9.67 -3.53
CA ASN A 46 4.88 -10.20 -2.26
C ASN A 46 4.12 -11.45 -1.82
N GLU A 47 2.80 -11.49 -1.97
CA GLU A 47 2.01 -12.70 -1.71
C GLU A 47 2.48 -13.89 -2.55
N LYS A 48 2.82 -13.65 -3.82
CA LYS A 48 3.41 -14.69 -4.66
C LYS A 48 4.80 -15.10 -4.17
N LEU A 49 5.65 -14.14 -3.79
CA LEU A 49 7.02 -14.38 -3.36
C LEU A 49 7.11 -15.13 -2.02
N TRP A 50 6.30 -14.72 -1.05
CA TRP A 50 6.37 -15.20 0.33
C TRP A 50 5.43 -16.38 0.59
N ASN A 51 4.23 -16.37 0.00
CA ASN A 51 3.17 -17.36 0.28
C ASN A 51 2.88 -18.28 -0.90
N GLY A 52 3.52 -18.08 -2.06
CA GLY A 52 3.25 -18.84 -3.29
C GLY A 52 1.85 -18.58 -3.89
N LYS A 53 1.10 -17.61 -3.35
CA LYS A 53 -0.27 -17.33 -3.76
C LYS A 53 -0.31 -16.30 -4.88
N ILE A 54 -0.99 -16.63 -5.96
CA ILE A 54 -1.23 -15.69 -7.07
C ILE A 54 -2.59 -15.04 -6.86
N LEU A 55 -2.57 -13.74 -6.56
CA LEU A 55 -3.81 -12.96 -6.50
C LEU A 55 -4.37 -12.75 -7.90
N LYS A 56 -5.69 -12.92 -8.03
CA LYS A 56 -6.39 -12.62 -9.28
C LYS A 56 -6.37 -11.10 -9.55
N PRO A 57 -6.19 -10.67 -10.80
CA PRO A 57 -6.21 -9.25 -11.16
C PRO A 57 -7.52 -8.53 -10.78
N ASP A 58 -8.66 -9.22 -10.87
CA ASP A 58 -9.96 -8.63 -10.56
C ASP A 58 -10.09 -8.28 -9.07
N VAL A 59 -9.64 -9.20 -8.20
CA VAL A 59 -9.60 -8.99 -6.75
C VAL A 59 -8.67 -7.83 -6.42
N SER A 60 -7.50 -7.81 -7.06
CA SER A 60 -6.50 -6.74 -6.91
C SER A 60 -7.08 -5.36 -7.29
N THR A 61 -7.74 -5.27 -8.44
CA THR A 61 -8.33 -4.02 -8.93
C THR A 61 -9.46 -3.54 -8.01
N THR A 62 -10.30 -4.46 -7.55
CA THR A 62 -11.40 -4.15 -6.61
C THR A 62 -10.85 -3.63 -5.29
N SER A 63 -9.79 -4.26 -4.74
CA SER A 63 -9.12 -3.79 -3.53
C SER A 63 -8.50 -2.40 -3.70
N ALA A 64 -7.82 -2.14 -4.83
CA ALA A 64 -7.24 -0.83 -5.12
C ALA A 64 -8.30 0.28 -5.11
N ILE A 65 -9.44 0.05 -5.76
CA ILE A 65 -10.56 1.00 -5.82
C ILE A 65 -11.17 1.21 -4.43
N SER A 66 -11.42 0.12 -3.69
CA SER A 66 -11.99 0.21 -2.33
C SER A 66 -11.09 1.03 -1.40
N TRP A 67 -9.79 0.73 -1.36
CA TRP A 67 -8.84 1.45 -0.50
C TRP A 67 -8.67 2.90 -0.92
N TRP A 68 -8.68 3.16 -2.22
CA TRP A 68 -8.64 4.53 -2.73
C TRP A 68 -9.88 5.33 -2.28
N HIS A 69 -11.08 4.75 -2.34
CA HIS A 69 -12.29 5.39 -1.80
C HIS A 69 -12.21 5.67 -0.30
N ASP A 70 -11.67 4.73 0.49
CA ASP A 70 -11.52 4.92 1.93
C ASP A 70 -10.44 5.98 2.24
N PHE A 71 -9.38 6.04 1.45
CA PHE A 71 -8.40 7.12 1.49
C PHE A 71 -9.05 8.48 1.20
N GLN A 72 -9.93 8.59 0.19
CA GLN A 72 -10.66 9.83 -0.05
C GLN A 72 -11.49 10.21 1.17
N LYS A 73 -12.36 9.32 1.67
CA LYS A 73 -13.24 9.61 2.81
C LYS A 73 -12.47 10.11 4.04
N THR A 74 -11.34 9.49 4.33
CA THR A 74 -10.49 9.86 5.48
C THR A 74 -9.75 11.19 5.29
N ASN A 75 -9.48 11.60 4.05
CA ASN A 75 -8.80 12.85 3.73
C ASN A 75 -9.75 14.01 3.35
N SER A 76 -11.01 13.72 3.03
CA SER A 76 -12.04 14.73 2.73
C SER A 76 -12.69 15.33 3.98
N SER A 77 -12.43 14.78 5.17
CA SER A 77 -12.99 15.31 6.42
C SER A 77 -12.32 16.64 6.82
N SER A 78 -13.16 17.66 7.05
CA SER A 78 -12.91 19.00 7.63
C SER A 78 -11.81 19.03 8.71
N PRO A 79 -11.15 20.18 8.98
CA PRO A 79 -9.85 20.23 9.65
C PRO A 79 -9.96 19.50 10.97
N ARG A 80 -9.31 18.34 11.05
CA ARG A 80 -9.11 17.64 12.31
C ARG A 80 -8.52 18.69 13.24
N LEU A 81 -9.14 18.91 14.39
CA LEU A 81 -8.46 19.47 15.54
C LEU A 81 -7.22 18.60 15.70
N ARG A 82 -6.09 19.06 15.15
CA ARG A 82 -4.82 18.35 15.27
C ARG A 82 -4.61 18.32 16.78
N PRO A 83 -4.57 17.15 17.44
CA PRO A 83 -3.99 17.12 18.76
C PRO A 83 -2.61 17.75 18.58
N ASN A 84 -2.24 18.67 19.46
CA ASN A 84 -0.92 19.28 19.45
C ASN A 84 0.11 18.16 19.61
N LEU A 85 0.52 17.58 18.48
CA LEU A 85 1.35 16.38 18.38
C LEU A 85 2.82 16.78 18.50
N SER A 86 3.12 17.64 19.45
CA SER A 86 4.49 18.09 19.76
C SER A 86 5.35 16.96 20.37
N THR A 87 4.84 15.73 20.50
CA THR A 87 5.52 14.63 21.20
C THR A 87 5.80 13.37 20.39
N LEU A 88 5.37 13.25 19.12
CA LEU A 88 5.74 12.10 18.26
C LEU A 88 6.80 12.49 17.24
N LYS A 89 7.94 13.00 17.73
CA LYS A 89 9.13 13.14 16.90
C LYS A 89 9.77 11.75 16.78
N TRP A 90 10.14 11.34 15.57
CA TRP A 90 11.01 10.19 15.38
C TRP A 90 12.42 10.61 15.78
N TRP A 91 12.90 10.15 16.93
CA TRP A 91 14.26 10.43 17.42
C TRP A 91 15.20 9.30 17.03
N LYS A 92 16.47 9.63 16.77
CA LYS A 92 17.52 8.63 16.59
C LYS A 92 17.73 7.88 17.90
N LEU A 93 17.73 6.55 17.88
CA LEU A 93 18.02 5.76 19.08
C LEU A 93 19.47 6.05 19.56
N PRO A 94 19.70 6.20 20.87
CA PRO A 94 21.05 6.30 21.43
C PRO A 94 21.92 5.08 21.06
N LEU A 95 23.24 5.29 21.03
CA LEU A 95 24.22 4.22 20.80
C LEU A 95 24.02 3.10 21.85
N GLY A 96 23.88 1.85 21.39
CA GLY A 96 23.69 0.68 22.24
C GLY A 96 22.23 0.24 22.45
N MET A 97 21.25 0.93 21.86
CA MET A 97 19.83 0.52 21.91
C MET A 97 19.33 -0.02 20.57
N PHE A 98 18.54 -1.09 20.62
CA PHE A 98 17.90 -1.69 19.46
C PHE A 98 16.39 -1.50 19.50
N LYS A 99 15.79 -1.18 18.34
CA LYS A 99 14.33 -1.16 18.19
C LYS A 99 13.84 -2.58 17.95
N VAL A 100 13.09 -3.13 18.90
CA VAL A 100 12.40 -4.41 18.73
C VAL A 100 10.97 -4.12 18.30
N ASN A 101 10.60 -4.58 17.09
CA ASN A 101 9.21 -4.60 16.67
C ASN A 101 8.60 -5.91 17.17
N VAL A 102 7.69 -5.84 18.13
CA VAL A 102 6.94 -7.01 18.59
C VAL A 102 5.68 -7.11 17.74
N TYR A 103 5.60 -8.15 16.91
CA TYR A 103 4.36 -8.53 16.24
C TYR A 103 3.64 -9.55 17.13
N GLY A 104 2.47 -9.17 17.66
CA GLY A 104 1.65 -10.12 18.40
C GLY A 104 1.05 -11.16 17.44
N ALA A 105 1.37 -12.42 17.63
CA ALA A 105 0.65 -13.54 17.03
C ALA A 105 -0.26 -14.14 18.09
N SER A 106 -1.57 -14.16 17.85
CA SER A 106 -2.53 -14.88 18.69
C SER A 106 -2.88 -16.20 18.01
N GLU A 107 -2.56 -17.33 18.65
CA GLU A 107 -3.02 -18.65 18.24
C GLU A 107 -4.49 -18.80 18.63
N THR A 108 -5.36 -18.99 17.64
CA THR A 108 -6.75 -19.39 17.90
C THR A 108 -6.75 -20.92 17.84
N GLN A 109 -6.96 -21.60 18.98
CA GLN A 109 -7.12 -23.04 19.00
C GLN A 109 -8.28 -23.45 18.09
N GLN A 110 -7.98 -24.16 17.00
CA GLN A 110 -8.97 -24.98 16.31
C GLN A 110 -9.20 -26.22 17.16
N SER A 111 -10.28 -26.24 17.92
CA SER A 111 -10.84 -27.45 18.52
C SER A 111 -11.34 -28.37 17.40
N GLN A 112 -10.49 -29.31 16.98
CA GLN A 112 -10.91 -30.53 16.28
C GLN A 112 -11.79 -31.35 17.23
N CYS A 113 -13.11 -31.25 17.09
CA CYS A 113 -14.01 -32.31 17.56
C CYS A 113 -13.96 -33.45 16.55
N CYS A 114 -13.02 -34.38 16.74
CA CYS A 114 -13.20 -35.75 16.31
C CYS A 114 -14.32 -36.36 17.16
N ASN A 115 -15.36 -36.91 16.52
CA ASN A 115 -16.12 -38.02 17.08
C ASN A 115 -16.40 -39.00 15.95
N SER A 116 -15.83 -40.18 16.11
CA SER A 116 -16.11 -41.42 15.37
C SER A 116 -17.50 -41.95 15.70
#